data_AF-C0PUT7-F1
#
_entry.id   AF-C0PUT7-F1
#
_cell.length_a   1.000
_cell.length_b   1.000
_cell.length_c   1.000
_cell.angle_alpha   90.00
_cell.angle_beta   90.00
_cell.angle_gamma   90.00
#
_symmetry.space_group_name_H-M   'P 1'
#
loop_
_entity.id
_entity.type
_entity.pdbx_description
1 polymer ?
#
loop_
_entity_poly.entity_id
_entity_poly.type
_entity_poly.pdbx_seq_one_letter_code
_entity_poly.pdbx_strand_id
1 'polypeptide(L)'
;GVESMRKNRLLVTNLDKLHTALSELCFSINYVPNMVVWEHTFTPREYLTSHLEIRFTKSIVGMTMYNQATQEIAKPSELLTSVRSYMTVLQSIENYVQIDITRVFNNVLLQQTQHLDSHGEPTITSLYTNWYLETLLRQVSNGHIAYFPAMKAFVNLPTENELTFNAEEYSDISEMRSLSELLGPYGMKFLSESLMWHISSQVAELKKLVVDNVEVLNQMRTSFDKPEQMAALFKKLSSVDSVLKRMTIIGVILSFRSLAQEALRDVLSLHIPFLVSSVEDFKDHIPRETDMKVAMNVYELSSAAGLPCEIDPALVVALSSQKSENISPEEEYKIACLLMVFVAVSMPTLASNVMSQYSPAIEGHCNNIHCLAKAVNQIAAALFTIHKGSIEDRLKEFLALASSSLLKIGQETDKMTTRNRESVYLLLDMIVQESPFLTMDLLESCFPYVLLRNAYHAVYKQSISSSA
;
A
#
# COMPACT_ATOMS: atom_id res chain seq x y z
N GLY A 1 26.53 16.89 -20.78
CA GLY A 1 26.73 17.40 -22.14
C GLY A 1 28.01 18.21 -22.30
N VAL A 2 28.06 19.41 -21.70
CA VAL A 2 29.18 20.36 -21.87
C VAL A 2 30.50 19.80 -21.33
N GLU A 3 30.45 19.04 -20.23
CA GLU A 3 31.60 18.37 -19.62
C GLU A 3 32.29 17.37 -20.57
N SER A 4 31.57 16.84 -21.55
CA SER A 4 32.09 15.93 -22.57
C SER A 4 32.66 16.64 -23.81
N MET A 5 32.44 17.96 -23.96
CA MET A 5 32.95 18.75 -25.08
C MET A 5 34.45 19.04 -24.92
N ARG A 6 35.27 18.02 -25.18
CA ARG A 6 36.73 18.12 -25.04
C ARG A 6 37.34 18.99 -26.13
N LYS A 7 38.05 20.04 -25.72
CA LYS A 7 38.83 20.91 -26.61
C LYS A 7 40.24 20.38 -26.88
N ASN A 8 40.90 19.78 -25.88
CA ASN A 8 42.26 19.26 -25.98
C ASN A 8 42.46 18.05 -25.04
N ARG A 9 43.18 17.01 -25.49
CA ARG A 9 43.50 15.80 -24.70
C ARG A 9 44.52 16.05 -23.59
N LEU A 10 45.33 17.12 -23.69
CA LEU A 10 46.24 17.53 -22.62
C LEU A 10 45.50 18.05 -21.38
N LEU A 11 44.22 18.43 -21.51
CA LEU A 11 43.37 18.77 -20.38
C LEU A 11 42.80 17.47 -19.79
N VAL A 12 43.53 16.92 -18.83
CA VAL A 12 43.20 15.64 -18.19
C VAL A 12 42.21 15.89 -17.04
N THR A 13 40.95 15.50 -17.27
CA THR A 13 39.90 15.56 -16.24
C THR A 13 40.08 14.46 -15.20
N ASN A 14 39.34 14.51 -14.08
CA ASN A 14 39.36 13.42 -13.11
C ASN A 14 38.88 12.09 -13.73
N LEU A 15 37.84 12.15 -14.58
CA LEU A 15 37.31 10.98 -15.26
C LEU A 15 38.35 10.36 -16.21
N ASP A 16 39.17 11.18 -16.88
CA ASP A 16 40.26 10.69 -17.73
C ASP A 16 41.30 9.90 -16.95
N LYS A 17 41.69 10.41 -15.77
CA LYS A 17 42.64 9.73 -14.89
C LYS A 17 42.10 8.38 -14.42
N LEU A 18 40.86 8.36 -13.95
CA LEU A 18 40.20 7.15 -13.48
C LEU A 18 40.03 6.12 -14.60
N HIS A 19 39.58 6.55 -15.78
CA HIS A 19 39.37 5.68 -16.92
C HIS A 19 40.69 5.07 -17.42
N THR A 20 41.74 5.88 -17.55
CA THR A 20 43.07 5.40 -17.98
C THR A 20 43.66 4.43 -16.96
N ALA A 21 43.57 4.75 -15.65
CA ALA A 21 44.06 3.84 -14.61
C ALA A 21 43.29 2.51 -14.58
N LEU A 22 41.96 2.55 -14.79
CA LEU A 22 41.12 1.37 -14.88
C LEU A 22 41.54 0.49 -16.06
N SER A 23 41.70 1.05 -17.26
CA SER A 23 42.07 0.27 -18.45
C SER A 23 43.44 -0.39 -18.31
N GLU A 24 44.44 0.32 -17.78
CA GLU A 24 45.80 -0.22 -17.57
C GLU A 24 45.80 -1.36 -16.55
N LEU A 25 45.03 -1.23 -15.46
CA LEU A 25 44.93 -2.29 -14.45
C LEU A 25 44.14 -3.50 -14.99
N CYS A 26 43.02 -3.26 -15.68
CA CYS A 26 42.23 -4.34 -16.27
C CYS A 26 43.01 -5.12 -17.32
N PHE A 27 43.88 -4.46 -18.11
CA PHE A 27 44.81 -5.14 -18.99
C PHE A 27 45.68 -6.16 -18.25
N SER A 28 46.22 -5.79 -17.09
CA SER A 28 47.03 -6.69 -16.25
C SER A 28 46.20 -7.83 -15.64
N ILE A 29 44.98 -7.55 -15.18
CA ILE A 29 44.07 -8.56 -14.60
C ILE A 29 43.65 -9.60 -15.66
N ASN A 30 43.44 -9.16 -16.90
CA ASN A 30 42.98 -10.01 -17.99
C ASN A 30 44.14 -10.64 -18.80
N TYR A 31 45.40 -10.28 -18.49
CA TYR A 31 46.57 -10.70 -19.27
C TYR A 31 46.74 -12.22 -19.35
N VAL A 32 46.49 -12.92 -18.23
CA VAL A 32 46.58 -14.37 -18.16
C VAL A 32 45.32 -14.95 -17.49
N PRO A 33 44.69 -16.01 -18.06
CA PRO A 33 43.49 -16.60 -17.48
C PRO A 33 43.70 -17.15 -16.07
N ASN A 34 44.83 -17.81 -15.83
CA ASN A 34 45.22 -18.34 -14.54
C ASN A 34 46.75 -18.47 -14.43
N MET A 35 47.25 -18.62 -13.20
CA MET A 35 48.65 -18.91 -12.93
C MET A 35 48.78 -19.99 -11.86
N VAL A 36 49.77 -20.86 -11.99
CA VAL A 36 50.04 -21.93 -11.01
C VAL A 36 51.22 -21.50 -10.15
N VAL A 37 50.98 -21.33 -8.85
CA VAL A 37 52.01 -21.00 -7.86
C VAL A 37 51.97 -22.10 -6.82
N TRP A 38 53.04 -22.89 -6.74
CA TRP A 38 53.17 -24.00 -5.80
C TRP A 38 51.97 -24.97 -5.85
N GLU A 39 51.67 -25.51 -7.03
CA GLU A 39 50.54 -26.41 -7.31
C GLU A 39 49.13 -25.83 -7.05
N HIS A 40 49.02 -24.55 -6.69
CA HIS A 40 47.73 -23.86 -6.53
C HIS A 40 47.44 -23.00 -7.77
N THR A 41 46.24 -23.16 -8.33
CA THR A 41 45.79 -22.38 -9.49
C THR A 41 45.06 -21.11 -9.04
N PHE A 42 45.60 -19.96 -9.40
CA PHE A 42 45.01 -18.65 -9.14
C PHE A 42 44.36 -18.10 -10.41
N THR A 43 43.14 -17.61 -10.31
CA THR A 43 42.37 -17.06 -11.44
C THR A 43 42.09 -15.57 -11.18
N PRO A 44 42.90 -14.63 -11.72
CA PRO A 44 42.85 -13.21 -11.35
C PRO A 44 41.48 -12.54 -11.50
N ARG A 45 40.75 -12.85 -12.59
CA ARG A 45 39.42 -12.29 -12.85
C ARG A 45 38.38 -12.61 -11.77
N GLU A 46 38.47 -13.76 -11.11
CA GLU A 46 37.51 -14.15 -10.05
C GLU A 46 37.65 -13.26 -8.81
N TYR A 47 38.85 -12.76 -8.52
CA TYR A 47 39.06 -11.77 -7.46
C TYR A 47 38.34 -10.46 -7.79
N LEU A 48 38.44 -10.00 -9.04
CA LEU A 48 37.72 -8.81 -9.49
C LEU A 48 36.21 -9.01 -9.40
N THR A 49 35.68 -10.12 -9.93
CA THR A 49 34.24 -10.46 -9.86
C THR A 49 33.73 -10.41 -8.42
N SER A 50 34.40 -11.10 -7.49
CA SER A 50 34.01 -11.11 -6.07
C SER A 50 34.03 -9.72 -5.45
N HIS A 51 35.06 -8.91 -5.73
CA HIS A 51 35.13 -7.54 -5.23
C HIS A 51 34.07 -6.61 -5.83
N LEU A 52 33.68 -6.81 -7.09
CA LEU A 52 32.61 -6.06 -7.72
C LEU A 52 31.26 -6.36 -7.07
N GLU A 53 30.95 -7.63 -6.78
CA GLU A 53 29.74 -8.04 -6.06
C GLU A 53 29.66 -7.36 -4.69
N ILE A 54 30.69 -7.52 -3.86
CA ILE A 54 30.75 -6.94 -2.50
C ILE A 54 30.63 -5.42 -2.56
N ARG A 55 31.34 -4.77 -3.49
CA ARG A 55 31.31 -3.31 -3.61
C ARG A 55 29.94 -2.83 -4.07
N PHE A 56 29.33 -3.51 -5.04
CA PHE A 56 28.04 -3.08 -5.58
C PHE A 56 26.95 -3.18 -4.51
N THR A 57 26.88 -4.30 -3.78
CA THR A 57 25.97 -4.44 -2.61
C THR A 57 26.16 -3.31 -1.61
N LYS A 58 27.41 -3.05 -1.18
CA LYS A 58 27.72 -1.98 -0.23
C LYS A 58 27.33 -0.59 -0.76
N SER A 59 27.54 -0.35 -2.06
CA SER A 59 27.18 0.92 -2.68
C SER A 59 25.67 1.12 -2.76
N ILE A 60 24.88 0.10 -3.11
CA ILE A 60 23.41 0.21 -3.16
C ILE A 60 22.85 0.57 -1.78
N VAL A 61 23.24 -0.17 -0.74
CA VAL A 61 22.79 0.08 0.63
C VAL A 61 23.30 1.44 1.12
N GLY A 62 24.55 1.80 0.82
CA GLY A 62 25.11 3.11 1.16
C GLY A 62 24.38 4.29 0.50
N MET A 63 24.02 4.17 -0.79
CA MET A 63 23.25 5.18 -1.53
C MET A 63 21.79 5.28 -1.10
N THR A 64 21.28 4.30 -0.33
CA THR A 64 19.95 4.39 0.27
C THR A 64 19.91 5.45 1.37
N MET A 65 21.08 5.87 1.89
CA MET A 65 21.22 6.96 2.86
C MET A 65 20.30 6.81 4.09
N TYR A 66 20.01 5.57 4.49
CA TYR A 66 19.10 5.29 5.58
C TYR A 66 19.72 5.68 6.93
N ASN A 67 19.00 6.50 7.69
CA ASN A 67 19.39 6.87 9.05
C ASN A 67 18.20 6.75 10.00
N GLN A 68 18.25 5.77 10.89
CA GLN A 68 17.18 5.49 11.85
C GLN A 68 16.95 6.65 12.84
N ALA A 69 17.99 7.40 13.21
CA ALA A 69 17.87 8.48 14.19
C ALA A 69 17.14 9.70 13.62
N THR A 70 17.40 10.04 12.35
CA THR A 70 16.77 11.17 11.66
C THR A 70 15.54 10.77 10.85
N GLN A 71 15.25 9.47 10.72
CA GLN A 71 14.20 8.91 9.87
C GLN A 71 14.35 9.33 8.39
N GLU A 72 15.60 9.49 7.95
CA GLU A 72 15.91 9.86 6.57
C GLU A 72 16.18 8.62 5.71
N ILE A 73 15.72 8.66 4.47
CA ILE A 73 16.00 7.67 3.44
C ILE A 73 16.01 8.34 2.07
N ALA A 74 16.83 7.84 1.14
CA ALA A 74 16.85 8.33 -0.23
C ALA A 74 15.52 8.08 -0.93
N LYS A 75 15.12 8.99 -1.82
CA LYS A 75 13.95 8.78 -2.67
C LYS A 75 14.18 7.59 -3.60
N PRO A 76 13.20 6.69 -3.79
CA PRO A 76 13.32 5.55 -4.70
C PRO A 76 13.81 5.94 -6.11
N SER A 77 13.33 7.04 -6.68
CA SER A 77 13.73 7.51 -8.02
C SER A 77 15.21 7.93 -8.10
N GLU A 78 15.72 8.61 -7.07
CA GLU A 78 17.12 9.04 -6.98
C GLU A 78 18.05 7.83 -6.79
N LEU A 79 17.65 6.88 -5.93
CA LEU A 79 18.38 5.62 -5.75
C LEU A 79 18.43 4.83 -7.05
N LEU A 80 17.28 4.65 -7.73
CA LEU A 80 17.21 3.93 -9.00
C LEU A 80 18.07 4.57 -10.09
N THR A 81 18.06 5.91 -10.18
CA THR A 81 18.92 6.65 -11.12
C THR A 81 20.40 6.38 -10.86
N SER A 82 20.78 6.34 -9.58
CA SER A 82 22.15 6.05 -9.16
C SER A 82 22.53 4.59 -9.45
N VAL A 83 21.64 3.64 -9.17
CA VAL A 83 21.85 2.21 -9.48
C VAL A 83 22.00 1.98 -10.98
N ARG A 84 21.16 2.58 -11.82
CA ARG A 84 21.27 2.50 -13.29
C ARG A 84 22.59 3.07 -13.81
N SER A 85 23.06 4.17 -13.21
CA SER A 85 24.36 4.76 -13.53
C SER A 85 25.51 3.82 -13.14
N TYR A 86 25.44 3.20 -11.96
CA TYR A 86 26.40 2.18 -11.51
C TYR A 86 26.42 0.97 -12.45
N MET A 87 25.25 0.44 -12.83
CA MET A 87 25.15 -0.69 -13.77
C MET A 87 25.76 -0.35 -15.12
N THR A 88 25.56 0.88 -15.63
CA THR A 88 26.16 1.32 -16.90
C THR A 88 27.69 1.29 -16.85
N VAL A 89 28.30 1.74 -15.74
CA VAL A 89 29.75 1.69 -15.56
C VAL A 89 30.24 0.24 -15.41
N LEU A 90 29.55 -0.56 -14.61
CA LEU A 90 29.90 -1.97 -14.41
C LEU A 90 29.80 -2.78 -15.71
N GLN A 91 28.76 -2.54 -16.53
CA GLN A 91 28.61 -3.19 -17.83
C GLN A 91 29.81 -2.90 -18.75
N SER A 92 30.37 -1.69 -18.67
CA SER A 92 31.54 -1.32 -19.48
C SER A 92 32.82 -2.11 -19.13
N ILE A 93 32.88 -2.77 -17.96
CA ILE A 93 34.03 -3.58 -17.52
C ILE A 93 34.24 -4.79 -18.45
N GLU A 94 33.18 -5.33 -19.04
CA GLU A 94 33.26 -6.46 -19.99
C GLU A 94 34.15 -6.14 -21.21
N ASN A 95 34.31 -4.86 -21.54
CA ASN A 95 35.21 -4.44 -22.63
C ASN A 95 36.70 -4.65 -22.30
N TYR A 96 37.05 -4.78 -21.01
CA TYR A 96 38.45 -4.86 -20.56
C TYR A 96 38.82 -6.23 -19.99
N VAL A 97 37.89 -6.88 -19.29
CA VAL A 97 38.12 -8.17 -18.62
C VAL A 97 37.05 -9.16 -19.02
N GLN A 98 37.45 -10.40 -19.32
CA GLN A 98 36.53 -11.48 -19.69
C GLN A 98 35.76 -12.00 -18.45
N ILE A 99 34.80 -11.21 -17.98
CA ILE A 99 33.89 -11.48 -16.87
C ILE A 99 32.45 -11.35 -17.38
N ASP A 100 31.53 -12.13 -16.80
CA ASP A 100 30.09 -12.00 -17.02
C ASP A 100 29.50 -11.04 -15.96
N ILE A 101 29.28 -9.78 -16.33
CA ILE A 101 28.70 -8.79 -15.40
C ILE A 101 27.21 -9.03 -15.16
N THR A 102 26.53 -9.72 -16.08
CA THR A 102 25.11 -10.05 -15.94
C THR A 102 24.91 -10.96 -14.73
N ARG A 103 25.83 -11.91 -14.51
CA ARG A 103 25.83 -12.74 -13.30
C ARG A 103 26.05 -11.93 -12.02
N VAL A 104 26.94 -10.94 -12.04
CA VAL A 104 27.16 -10.02 -10.90
C VAL A 104 25.88 -9.24 -10.59
N PHE A 105 25.19 -8.72 -11.60
CA PHE A 105 23.90 -8.05 -11.42
C PHE A 105 22.84 -8.98 -10.84
N ASN A 106 22.69 -10.18 -11.40
CA ASN A 106 21.73 -11.16 -10.92
C ASN A 106 21.98 -11.53 -9.45
N ASN A 107 23.24 -11.75 -9.07
CA ASN A 107 23.59 -12.08 -7.69
C ASN A 107 23.27 -10.93 -6.72
N VAL A 108 23.69 -9.71 -7.04
CA VAL A 108 23.53 -8.55 -6.14
C VAL A 108 22.09 -8.08 -6.09
N LEU A 109 21.48 -7.78 -7.24
CA LEU A 109 20.15 -7.18 -7.31
C LEU A 109 19.07 -8.13 -6.80
N LEU A 110 19.15 -9.43 -7.12
CA LEU A 110 18.16 -10.40 -6.63
C LEU A 110 18.22 -10.55 -5.11
N GLN A 111 19.41 -10.55 -4.51
CA GLN A 111 19.55 -10.57 -3.05
C GLN A 111 18.93 -9.33 -2.41
N GLN A 112 19.08 -8.16 -3.03
CA GLN A 112 18.48 -6.91 -2.52
C GLN A 112 16.95 -6.93 -2.49
N THR A 113 16.29 -7.84 -3.22
CA THR A 113 14.83 -8.02 -3.16
C THR A 113 14.36 -8.79 -1.93
N GLN A 114 15.25 -9.53 -1.25
CA GLN A 114 14.92 -10.33 -0.07
C GLN A 114 14.94 -9.47 1.21
N HIS A 115 14.41 -9.99 2.32
CA HIS A 115 14.43 -9.28 3.61
C HIS A 115 15.85 -9.10 4.20
N LEU A 116 16.71 -10.10 3.99
CA LEU A 116 18.13 -10.12 4.32
C LEU A 116 18.91 -10.66 3.12
N ASP A 117 20.15 -10.22 2.95
CA ASP A 117 21.04 -10.73 1.91
C ASP A 117 21.66 -12.09 2.29
N SER A 118 22.52 -12.64 1.42
CA SER A 118 23.19 -13.93 1.68
C SER A 118 24.16 -13.92 2.87
N HIS A 119 24.50 -12.75 3.40
CA HIS A 119 25.33 -12.57 4.59
C HIS A 119 24.51 -12.28 5.86
N GLY A 120 23.19 -12.21 5.75
CA GLY A 120 22.30 -11.87 6.86
C GLY A 120 22.22 -10.37 7.15
N GLU A 121 22.65 -9.52 6.22
CA GLU A 121 22.63 -8.07 6.35
C GLU A 121 21.32 -7.47 5.78
N PRO A 122 20.86 -6.30 6.28
CA PRO A 122 19.67 -5.63 5.77
C PRO A 122 19.82 -5.20 4.30
N THR A 123 18.75 -5.36 3.55
CA THR A 123 18.65 -4.99 2.13
C THR A 123 17.81 -3.72 1.97
N ILE A 124 17.81 -3.13 0.77
CA ILE A 124 16.91 -2.02 0.46
C ILE A 124 15.42 -2.40 0.66
N THR A 125 15.02 -3.65 0.42
CA THR A 125 13.67 -4.13 0.70
C THR A 125 13.30 -3.92 2.16
N SER A 126 14.13 -4.39 3.10
CA SER A 126 13.81 -4.27 4.53
C SER A 126 13.89 -2.83 5.02
N LEU A 127 14.84 -2.04 4.52
CA LEU A 127 14.99 -0.62 4.85
C LEU A 127 13.78 0.22 4.42
N TYR A 128 13.37 0.14 3.14
CA TYR A 128 12.20 0.87 2.66
C TYR A 128 10.91 0.38 3.31
N THR A 129 10.75 -0.94 3.49
CA THR A 129 9.58 -1.50 4.17
C THR A 129 9.43 -0.95 5.58
N ASN A 130 10.52 -0.92 6.35
CA ASN A 130 10.52 -0.34 7.68
C ASN A 130 10.20 1.17 7.65
N TRP A 131 10.84 1.92 6.74
CA TRP A 131 10.64 3.36 6.65
C TRP A 131 9.19 3.74 6.28
N TYR A 132 8.56 3.07 5.30
CA TYR A 132 7.18 3.35 4.94
C TYR A 132 6.20 3.09 6.10
N LEU A 133 6.42 2.03 6.88
CA LEU A 133 5.58 1.68 8.03
C LEU A 133 5.80 2.61 9.22
N GLU A 134 7.05 2.72 9.68
CA GLU A 134 7.41 3.40 10.92
C GLU A 134 7.57 4.92 10.76
N THR A 135 7.75 5.41 9.53
CA THR A 135 7.86 6.84 9.26
C THR A 135 6.61 7.34 8.54
N LEU A 136 6.41 6.99 7.26
CA LEU A 136 5.34 7.59 6.45
C LEU A 136 3.93 7.27 7.01
N LEU A 137 3.57 5.99 7.12
CA LEU A 137 2.21 5.58 7.53
C LEU A 137 1.91 5.86 9.02
N ARG A 138 2.95 5.87 9.87
CA ARG A 138 2.81 6.32 11.25
C ARG A 138 2.43 7.80 11.33
N GLN A 139 3.03 8.65 10.49
CA GLN A 139 2.70 10.08 10.45
C GLN A 139 1.33 10.36 9.82
N VAL A 140 0.84 9.48 8.92
CA VAL A 140 -0.57 9.48 8.48
C VAL A 140 -1.51 9.23 9.67
N SER A 141 -1.17 8.26 10.52
CA SER A 141 -1.97 7.95 11.72
C SER A 141 -1.94 9.06 12.78
N ASN A 142 -0.88 9.87 12.80
CA ASN A 142 -0.77 11.07 13.62
C ASN A 142 -1.57 12.26 13.06
N GLY A 143 -2.08 12.16 11.83
CA GLY A 143 -2.90 13.19 11.19
C GLY A 143 -2.11 14.29 10.49
N HIS A 144 -0.83 14.06 10.18
CA HIS A 144 0.01 15.03 9.47
C HIS A 144 0.08 14.79 7.96
N ILE A 145 -0.37 13.63 7.50
CA ILE A 145 -0.34 13.21 6.10
C ILE A 145 -1.72 12.65 5.76
N ALA A 146 -2.21 12.90 4.54
CA ALA A 146 -3.41 12.27 4.03
C ALA A 146 -3.19 11.67 2.64
N TYR A 147 -3.98 10.65 2.32
CA TYR A 147 -4.04 10.09 0.98
C TYR A 147 -4.86 11.02 0.09
N PHE A 148 -4.31 11.36 -1.09
CA PHE A 148 -4.97 12.19 -2.09
C PHE A 148 -5.24 11.31 -3.32
N PRO A 149 -6.45 10.71 -3.44
CA PRO A 149 -6.85 10.00 -4.64
C PRO A 149 -6.62 10.78 -5.94
N ALA A 150 -6.87 12.10 -5.91
CA ALA A 150 -6.69 13.01 -7.04
C ALA A 150 -5.24 13.02 -7.58
N MET A 151 -4.26 12.93 -6.68
CA MET A 151 -2.83 12.96 -7.01
C MET A 151 -2.20 11.57 -7.07
N LYS A 152 -2.96 10.52 -6.72
CA LYS A 152 -2.45 9.14 -6.56
C LYS A 152 -1.19 9.09 -5.68
N ALA A 153 -1.22 9.81 -4.55
CA ALA A 153 -0.08 9.95 -3.63
C ALA A 153 -0.55 10.23 -2.19
N PHE A 154 0.36 10.10 -1.22
CA PHE A 154 0.19 10.68 0.11
C PHE A 154 0.82 12.07 0.14
N VAL A 155 0.14 13.02 0.77
CA VAL A 155 0.52 14.45 0.78
C VAL A 155 0.51 14.98 2.21
N ASN A 156 1.48 15.82 2.54
CA ASN A 156 1.57 16.45 3.85
C ASN A 156 0.41 17.44 4.04
N LEU A 157 -0.26 17.36 5.18
CA LEU A 157 -1.28 18.33 5.56
C LEU A 157 -0.63 19.57 6.18
N PRO A 158 -1.24 20.76 6.03
CA PRO A 158 -0.77 22.00 6.64
C PRO A 158 -1.08 22.05 8.15
N THR A 159 -0.47 21.12 8.89
CA THR A 159 -0.52 21.06 10.36
C THR A 159 0.80 21.58 10.93
N GLU A 160 0.80 22.16 12.13
CA GLU A 160 2.06 22.41 12.85
C GLU A 160 2.73 21.07 13.17
N ASN A 161 3.76 20.72 12.40
CA ASN A 161 4.52 19.48 12.54
C ASN A 161 6.00 19.71 12.25
N GLU A 162 6.85 18.80 12.73
CA GLU A 162 8.31 18.81 12.52
C GLU A 162 8.72 17.74 11.47
N LEU A 163 7.87 17.48 10.47
CA LEU A 163 8.21 16.51 9.42
C LEU A 163 9.42 17.00 8.61
N THR A 164 10.39 16.11 8.43
CA THR A 164 11.63 16.37 7.68
C THR A 164 11.55 15.95 6.22
N PHE A 165 10.40 15.43 5.77
CA PHE A 165 10.18 14.92 4.41
C PHE A 165 8.80 15.28 3.87
N ASN A 166 8.69 15.34 2.54
CA ASN A 166 7.42 15.50 1.82
C ASN A 166 6.91 14.14 1.38
N ALA A 167 5.74 13.70 1.85
CA ALA A 167 5.21 12.37 1.55
C ALA A 167 5.00 12.10 0.05
N GLU A 168 4.70 13.15 -0.72
CA GLU A 168 4.49 13.05 -2.17
C GLU A 168 5.78 12.67 -2.91
N GLU A 169 6.93 13.11 -2.43
CA GLU A 169 8.26 12.80 -2.98
C GLU A 169 8.72 11.36 -2.65
N TYR A 170 7.86 10.56 -2.02
CA TYR A 170 8.10 9.15 -1.70
C TYR A 170 6.93 8.23 -2.09
N SER A 171 5.76 8.76 -2.44
CA SER A 171 4.55 7.95 -2.61
C SER A 171 3.72 8.26 -3.85
N ASP A 172 4.17 9.20 -4.69
CA ASP A 172 3.55 9.40 -6.00
C ASP A 172 3.76 8.19 -6.93
N ILE A 173 3.13 8.26 -8.10
CA ILE A 173 3.21 7.20 -9.11
C ILE A 173 4.68 6.94 -9.52
N SER A 174 5.49 7.99 -9.65
CA SER A 174 6.89 7.89 -10.11
C SER A 174 7.76 7.17 -9.10
N GLU A 175 7.62 7.51 -7.83
CA GLU A 175 8.36 6.93 -6.71
C GLU A 175 7.92 5.49 -6.46
N MET A 176 6.62 5.19 -6.49
CA MET A 176 6.14 3.81 -6.31
C MET A 176 6.58 2.89 -7.46
N ARG A 177 6.64 3.40 -8.70
CA ARG A 177 7.21 2.65 -9.84
C ARG A 177 8.72 2.46 -9.69
N SER A 178 9.43 3.49 -9.23
CA SER A 178 10.87 3.40 -8.98
C SER A 178 11.20 2.41 -7.86
N LEU A 179 10.37 2.37 -6.81
CA LEU A 179 10.45 1.37 -5.75
C LEU A 179 10.19 -0.04 -6.30
N SER A 180 9.19 -0.20 -7.16
CA SER A 180 8.85 -1.47 -7.80
C SER A 180 9.97 -2.00 -8.72
N GLU A 181 10.67 -1.12 -9.43
CA GLU A 181 11.86 -1.46 -10.24
C GLU A 181 13.02 -1.97 -9.37
N LEU A 182 13.19 -1.42 -8.16
CA LEU A 182 14.25 -1.81 -7.24
C LEU A 182 13.94 -3.11 -6.48
N LEU A 183 12.71 -3.23 -5.95
CA LEU A 183 12.29 -4.34 -5.09
C LEU A 183 11.77 -5.55 -5.88
N GLY A 184 11.20 -5.31 -7.06
CA GLY A 184 10.54 -6.32 -7.87
C GLY A 184 9.38 -7.03 -7.13
N PRO A 185 8.87 -8.14 -7.70
CA PRO A 185 7.76 -8.90 -7.09
C PRO A 185 8.08 -9.39 -5.67
N TYR A 186 9.31 -9.83 -5.40
CA TYR A 186 9.70 -10.36 -4.10
C TYR A 186 9.67 -9.29 -3.00
N GLY A 187 10.32 -8.15 -3.23
CA GLY A 187 10.36 -7.07 -2.24
C GLY A 187 8.99 -6.41 -2.06
N MET A 188 8.21 -6.23 -3.13
CA MET A 188 6.86 -5.66 -3.04
C MET A 188 5.86 -6.62 -2.37
N LYS A 189 6.03 -7.93 -2.52
CA LYS A 189 5.30 -8.95 -1.75
C LYS A 189 5.65 -8.84 -0.26
N PHE A 190 6.94 -8.74 0.09
CA PHE A 190 7.38 -8.58 1.48
C PHE A 190 6.86 -7.29 2.13
N LEU A 191 6.89 -6.16 1.40
CA LEU A 191 6.27 -4.90 1.83
C LEU A 191 4.78 -5.13 2.14
N SER A 192 4.07 -5.80 1.24
CA SER A 192 2.65 -6.10 1.41
C SER A 192 2.34 -6.99 2.60
N GLU A 193 3.13 -8.05 2.82
CA GLU A 193 3.00 -8.92 3.99
C GLU A 193 3.16 -8.14 5.29
N SER A 194 4.13 -7.21 5.32
CA SER A 194 4.36 -6.32 6.47
C SER A 194 3.18 -5.36 6.70
N LEU A 195 2.61 -4.79 5.63
CA LEU A 195 1.38 -3.99 5.71
C LEU A 195 0.21 -4.80 6.27
N MET A 196 0.03 -6.04 5.79
CA MET A 196 -1.05 -6.91 6.25
C MET A 196 -0.90 -7.27 7.73
N TRP A 197 0.32 -7.43 8.24
CA TRP A 197 0.57 -7.66 9.66
C TRP A 197 0.04 -6.52 10.54
N HIS A 198 0.27 -5.26 10.15
CA HIS A 198 -0.29 -4.11 10.86
C HIS A 198 -1.82 -4.07 10.77
N ILE A 199 -2.42 -4.43 9.63
CA ILE A 199 -3.89 -4.54 9.50
C ILE A 199 -4.43 -5.62 10.45
N SER A 200 -3.80 -6.79 10.50
CA SER A 200 -4.16 -7.85 11.44
C SER A 200 -4.16 -7.33 12.88
N SER A 201 -3.12 -6.58 13.29
CA SER A 201 -3.09 -5.95 14.62
C SER A 201 -4.30 -5.04 14.87
N GLN A 202 -4.70 -4.22 13.88
CA GLN A 202 -5.89 -3.38 14.00
C GLN A 202 -7.19 -4.20 14.07
N VAL A 203 -7.31 -5.28 13.30
CA VAL A 203 -8.49 -6.15 13.29
C VAL A 203 -8.63 -6.89 14.63
N ALA A 204 -7.54 -7.36 15.23
CA ALA A 204 -7.58 -7.97 16.56
C ALA A 204 -8.14 -7.01 17.61
N GLU A 205 -7.73 -5.74 17.57
CA GLU A 205 -8.26 -4.71 18.48
C GLU A 205 -9.73 -4.39 18.19
N LEU A 206 -10.13 -4.32 16.91
CA LEU A 206 -11.54 -4.15 16.53
C LEU A 206 -12.42 -5.31 17.03
N LYS A 207 -11.94 -6.56 16.96
CA LYS A 207 -12.66 -7.72 17.49
C LYS A 207 -12.93 -7.56 19.00
N LYS A 208 -11.98 -7.06 19.79
CA LYS A 208 -12.18 -6.77 21.22
C LYS A 208 -13.31 -5.76 21.43
N LEU A 209 -13.29 -4.65 20.68
CA LEU A 209 -14.35 -3.63 20.77
C LEU A 209 -15.74 -4.19 20.41
N VAL A 210 -15.81 -5.11 19.44
CA VAL A 210 -17.06 -5.80 19.09
C VAL A 210 -17.54 -6.71 20.23
N VAL A 211 -16.63 -7.47 20.84
CA VAL A 211 -16.94 -8.35 21.97
C VAL A 211 -17.46 -7.54 23.16
N ASP A 212 -16.83 -6.41 23.48
CA ASP A 212 -17.25 -5.52 24.56
C ASP A 212 -18.67 -4.95 24.36
N ASN A 213 -19.13 -4.84 23.11
CA ASN A 213 -20.43 -4.28 22.74
C ASN A 213 -21.39 -5.34 22.15
N VAL A 214 -21.09 -6.64 22.30
CA VAL A 214 -21.75 -7.74 21.58
C VAL A 214 -23.27 -7.77 21.77
N GLU A 215 -23.77 -7.55 22.99
CA GLU A 215 -25.21 -7.59 23.28
C GLU A 215 -25.96 -6.45 22.60
N VAL A 216 -25.41 -5.23 22.68
CA VAL A 216 -25.99 -4.03 22.06
C VAL A 216 -26.00 -4.16 20.55
N LEU A 217 -24.89 -4.60 19.95
CA LEU A 217 -24.77 -4.80 18.51
C LEU A 217 -25.74 -5.85 17.98
N ASN A 218 -25.95 -6.97 18.70
CA ASN A 218 -26.95 -7.97 18.32
C ASN A 218 -28.38 -7.40 18.33
N GLN A 219 -28.72 -6.60 19.34
CA GLN A 219 -30.03 -5.93 19.41
C GLN A 219 -30.20 -4.91 18.27
N MET A 220 -29.16 -4.12 17.97
CA MET A 220 -29.20 -3.16 16.86
C MET A 220 -29.35 -3.84 15.50
N ARG A 221 -28.68 -4.99 15.31
CA ARG A 221 -28.78 -5.79 14.08
C ARG A 221 -30.20 -6.31 13.82
N THR A 222 -30.98 -6.57 14.86
CA THR A 222 -32.35 -7.13 14.75
C THR A 222 -33.45 -6.08 14.84
N SER A 223 -33.14 -4.91 15.41
CA SER A 223 -34.10 -3.81 15.63
C SER A 223 -33.86 -2.63 14.68
N PHE A 224 -33.23 -2.87 13.52
CA PHE A 224 -32.84 -1.83 12.56
C PHE A 224 -34.04 -1.05 12.00
N ASP A 225 -35.24 -1.65 12.02
CA ASP A 225 -36.53 -1.12 11.60
C ASP A 225 -37.19 -0.21 12.64
N LYS A 226 -36.67 -0.13 13.88
CA LYS A 226 -37.24 0.64 15.00
C LYS A 226 -36.35 1.84 15.37
N PRO A 227 -36.62 3.06 14.86
CA PRO A 227 -35.73 4.21 15.02
C PRO A 227 -35.46 4.61 16.48
N GLU A 228 -36.50 4.63 17.32
CA GLU A 228 -36.36 5.05 18.73
C GLU A 228 -35.49 4.08 19.54
N GLN A 229 -35.68 2.77 19.32
CA GLN A 229 -34.87 1.74 19.97
C GLN A 229 -33.42 1.81 19.47
N MET A 230 -33.20 2.01 18.17
CA MET A 230 -31.86 2.18 17.61
C MET A 230 -31.12 3.38 18.20
N ALA A 231 -31.78 4.53 18.36
CA ALA A 231 -31.18 5.71 18.98
C ALA A 231 -30.83 5.48 20.45
N ALA A 232 -31.68 4.75 21.19
CA ALA A 232 -31.41 4.39 22.58
C ALA A 232 -30.25 3.38 22.72
N LEU A 233 -30.16 2.41 21.82
CA LEU A 233 -29.08 1.42 21.79
C LEU A 233 -27.75 2.06 21.39
N PHE A 234 -27.74 2.99 20.43
CA PHE A 234 -26.53 3.69 20.01
C PHE A 234 -25.85 4.42 21.19
N LYS A 235 -26.63 5.05 22.08
CA LYS A 235 -26.10 5.71 23.29
C LYS A 235 -25.44 4.76 24.28
N LYS A 236 -25.68 3.44 24.17
CA LYS A 236 -25.05 2.42 25.00
C LYS A 236 -23.75 1.88 24.41
N LEU A 237 -23.44 2.19 23.14
CA LEU A 237 -22.17 1.79 22.55
C LEU A 237 -21.02 2.56 23.17
N SER A 238 -19.92 1.85 23.40
CA SER A 238 -18.66 2.41 23.88
C SER A 238 -17.62 2.43 22.76
N SER A 239 -16.64 3.33 22.84
CA SER A 239 -15.46 3.32 21.93
C SER A 239 -15.76 3.45 20.42
N VAL A 240 -16.84 4.14 20.06
CA VAL A 240 -17.24 4.42 18.66
C VAL A 240 -16.11 5.08 17.86
N ASP A 241 -15.46 6.10 18.44
CA ASP A 241 -14.35 6.81 17.80
C ASP A 241 -13.15 5.91 17.53
N SER A 242 -12.88 4.96 18.43
CA SER A 242 -11.81 3.97 18.28
C SER A 242 -12.09 3.03 17.10
N VAL A 243 -13.35 2.61 16.90
CA VAL A 243 -13.73 1.77 15.75
C VAL A 243 -13.46 2.50 14.44
N LEU A 244 -13.96 3.73 14.31
CA LEU A 244 -13.78 4.54 13.10
C LEU A 244 -12.31 4.86 12.84
N LYS A 245 -11.55 5.22 13.88
CA LYS A 245 -10.12 5.51 13.78
C LYS A 245 -9.34 4.29 13.28
N ARG A 246 -9.57 3.10 13.87
CA ARG A 246 -8.88 1.87 13.47
C ARG A 246 -9.27 1.42 12.05
N MET A 247 -10.55 1.50 11.69
CA MET A 247 -10.99 1.22 10.32
C MET A 247 -10.39 2.21 9.31
N THR A 248 -10.23 3.48 9.68
CA THR A 248 -9.57 4.49 8.83
C THR A 248 -8.08 4.16 8.64
N ILE A 249 -7.37 3.75 9.70
CA ILE A 249 -5.98 3.28 9.61
C ILE A 249 -5.86 2.08 8.67
N ILE A 250 -6.75 1.09 8.79
CA ILE A 250 -6.79 -0.06 7.87
C ILE A 250 -6.96 0.42 6.43
N GLY A 251 -7.91 1.32 6.18
CA GLY A 251 -8.16 1.88 4.86
C GLY A 251 -6.96 2.63 4.28
N VAL A 252 -6.25 3.39 5.10
CA VAL A 252 -5.02 4.09 4.73
C VAL A 252 -3.94 3.09 4.29
N ILE A 253 -3.70 2.04 5.08
CA ILE A 253 -2.70 1.01 4.77
C ILE A 253 -3.07 0.31 3.46
N LEU A 254 -4.35 -0.03 3.26
CA LEU A 254 -4.84 -0.63 2.02
C LEU A 254 -4.71 0.31 0.82
N SER A 255 -4.88 1.62 1.02
CA SER A 255 -4.72 2.62 -0.05
C SER A 255 -3.26 2.73 -0.47
N PHE A 256 -2.33 2.73 0.48
CA PHE A 256 -0.89 2.64 0.19
C PHE A 256 -0.53 1.35 -0.56
N ARG A 257 -1.11 0.21 -0.14
CA ARG A 257 -0.96 -1.05 -0.88
C ARG A 257 -1.50 -0.96 -2.30
N SER A 258 -2.64 -0.31 -2.53
CA SER A 258 -3.16 -0.12 -3.90
C SER A 258 -2.18 0.66 -4.76
N LEU A 259 -1.59 1.76 -4.27
CA LEU A 259 -0.55 2.50 -5.01
C LEU A 259 0.66 1.61 -5.33
N ALA A 260 1.12 0.83 -4.35
CA ALA A 260 2.24 -0.10 -4.51
C ALA A 260 1.96 -1.19 -5.57
N GLN A 261 0.75 -1.76 -5.56
CA GLN A 261 0.33 -2.80 -6.50
C GLN A 261 0.09 -2.26 -7.91
N GLU A 262 -0.55 -1.09 -8.03
CA GLU A 262 -0.73 -0.40 -9.32
C GLU A 262 0.63 -0.09 -9.97
N ALA A 263 1.58 0.43 -9.20
CA ALA A 263 2.93 0.69 -9.69
C ALA A 263 3.69 -0.59 -10.07
N LEU A 264 3.59 -1.66 -9.27
CA LEU A 264 4.20 -2.95 -9.58
C LEU A 264 3.62 -3.52 -10.88
N ARG A 265 2.30 -3.48 -11.06
CA ARG A 265 1.64 -3.95 -12.27
C ARG A 265 2.18 -3.24 -13.50
N ASP A 266 2.28 -1.92 -13.45
CA ASP A 266 2.80 -1.11 -14.56
C ASP A 266 4.24 -1.51 -14.90
N VAL A 267 5.11 -1.64 -13.90
CA VAL A 267 6.51 -2.06 -14.11
C VAL A 267 6.59 -3.46 -14.71
N LEU A 268 5.84 -4.43 -14.18
CA LEU A 268 5.88 -5.81 -14.69
C LEU A 268 5.27 -5.93 -16.09
N SER A 269 4.24 -5.14 -16.43
CA SER A 269 3.67 -5.12 -17.78
C SER A 269 4.70 -4.66 -18.83
N LEU A 270 5.65 -3.81 -18.44
CA LEU A 270 6.74 -3.35 -19.30
C LEU A 270 7.89 -4.36 -19.38
N HIS A 271 8.28 -4.97 -18.26
CA HIS A 271 9.43 -5.88 -18.20
C HIS A 271 9.12 -7.32 -18.65
N ILE A 272 7.94 -7.84 -18.32
CA ILE A 272 7.54 -9.23 -18.58
C ILE A 272 6.13 -9.34 -19.18
N PRO A 273 5.82 -8.65 -20.31
CA PRO A 273 4.48 -8.56 -20.87
C PRO A 273 3.84 -9.92 -21.20
N PHE A 274 4.63 -10.90 -21.66
CA PHE A 274 4.11 -12.23 -21.99
C PHE A 274 3.63 -13.01 -20.75
N LEU A 275 4.33 -12.86 -19.63
CA LEU A 275 3.93 -13.49 -18.37
C LEU A 275 2.69 -12.80 -17.80
N VAL A 276 2.69 -11.46 -17.77
CA VAL A 276 1.54 -10.69 -17.29
C VAL A 276 0.29 -11.03 -18.09
N SER A 277 0.36 -10.99 -19.43
CA SER A 277 -0.79 -11.34 -20.28
C SER A 277 -1.34 -12.74 -20.01
N SER A 278 -0.47 -13.72 -19.73
CA SER A 278 -0.89 -15.07 -19.37
C SER A 278 -1.57 -15.13 -18.00
N VAL A 279 -1.08 -14.34 -17.03
CA VAL A 279 -1.67 -14.25 -15.69
C VAL A 279 -3.01 -13.52 -15.71
N GLU A 280 -3.13 -12.45 -16.51
CA GLU A 280 -4.39 -11.72 -16.71
C GLU A 280 -5.47 -12.64 -17.30
N ASP A 281 -5.15 -13.32 -18.41
CA ASP A 281 -6.07 -14.26 -19.06
C ASP A 281 -6.48 -15.39 -18.10
N PHE A 282 -5.52 -15.91 -17.33
CA PHE A 282 -5.77 -16.98 -16.36
C PHE A 282 -6.66 -16.54 -15.19
N LYS A 283 -6.54 -15.29 -14.73
CA LYS A 283 -7.38 -14.72 -13.67
C LYS A 283 -8.81 -14.49 -14.16
N ASP A 284 -8.97 -13.91 -15.34
CA ASP A 284 -10.27 -13.43 -15.82
C ASP A 284 -11.20 -14.59 -16.22
N HIS A 285 -10.65 -15.75 -16.58
CA HIS A 285 -11.40 -16.92 -17.03
C HIS A 285 -11.53 -18.02 -15.95
N ILE A 286 -11.34 -17.72 -14.67
CA ILE A 286 -11.61 -18.68 -13.59
C ILE A 286 -13.12 -18.98 -13.54
N PRO A 287 -13.54 -20.26 -13.62
CA PRO A 287 -14.95 -20.63 -13.49
C PRO A 287 -15.51 -20.21 -12.12
N ARG A 288 -16.73 -19.65 -12.09
CA ARG A 288 -17.39 -19.23 -10.83
C ARG A 288 -17.65 -20.38 -9.85
N GLU A 289 -17.69 -21.62 -10.34
CA GLU A 289 -17.87 -22.84 -9.55
C GLU A 289 -16.54 -23.37 -8.94
N THR A 290 -15.43 -22.71 -9.22
CA THR A 290 -14.11 -23.13 -8.73
C THR A 290 -14.06 -23.06 -7.20
N ASP A 291 -13.46 -24.09 -6.59
CA ASP A 291 -13.20 -24.11 -5.15
C ASP A 291 -12.44 -22.85 -4.72
N MET A 292 -12.94 -22.17 -3.68
CA MET A 292 -12.33 -20.96 -3.12
C MET A 292 -10.84 -21.13 -2.83
N LYS A 293 -10.42 -22.32 -2.38
CA LYS A 293 -9.01 -22.62 -2.11
C LYS A 293 -8.16 -22.59 -3.38
N VAL A 294 -8.71 -23.07 -4.50
CA VAL A 294 -8.02 -23.03 -5.80
C VAL A 294 -8.02 -21.60 -6.34
N ALA A 295 -9.13 -20.88 -6.22
CA ALA A 295 -9.22 -19.47 -6.62
C ALA A 295 -8.20 -18.59 -5.86
N MET A 296 -7.99 -18.83 -4.55
CA MET A 296 -6.97 -18.11 -3.78
C MET A 296 -5.55 -18.29 -4.32
N ASN A 297 -5.18 -19.45 -4.86
CA ASN A 297 -3.86 -19.64 -5.47
C ASN A 297 -3.71 -18.80 -6.74
N VAL A 298 -4.79 -18.66 -7.52
CA VAL A 298 -4.78 -17.80 -8.71
C VAL A 298 -4.68 -16.34 -8.31
N TYR A 299 -5.38 -15.91 -7.26
CA TYR A 299 -5.29 -14.55 -6.72
C TYR A 299 -3.91 -14.28 -6.11
N GLU A 300 -3.27 -15.26 -5.45
CA GLU A 300 -1.90 -15.10 -4.95
C GLU A 300 -0.93 -14.84 -6.11
N LEU A 301 -1.01 -15.63 -7.18
CA LEU A 301 -0.22 -15.42 -8.39
C LEU A 301 -0.51 -14.05 -9.03
N SER A 302 -1.78 -13.68 -9.16
CA SER A 302 -2.22 -12.43 -9.78
C SER A 302 -1.74 -11.22 -8.99
N SER A 303 -1.94 -11.24 -7.67
CA SER A 303 -1.50 -10.16 -6.79
C SER A 303 0.03 -10.03 -6.74
N ALA A 304 0.80 -11.12 -6.88
CA ALA A 304 2.25 -11.04 -7.02
C ALA A 304 2.69 -10.34 -8.32
N ALA A 305 1.83 -10.34 -9.35
CA ALA A 305 2.00 -9.58 -10.59
C ALA A 305 1.38 -8.16 -10.54
N GLY A 306 0.93 -7.71 -9.36
CA GLY A 306 0.32 -6.38 -9.19
C GLY A 306 -1.16 -6.30 -9.58
N LEU A 307 -1.79 -7.40 -10.00
CA LEU A 307 -3.20 -7.36 -10.41
C LEU A 307 -4.16 -7.15 -9.22
N PRO A 308 -5.19 -6.30 -9.38
CA PRO A 308 -6.23 -6.14 -8.38
C PRO A 308 -7.08 -7.41 -8.32
N CYS A 309 -7.31 -7.91 -7.12
CA CYS A 309 -8.16 -9.07 -6.86
C CYS A 309 -9.38 -8.64 -6.04
N GLU A 310 -10.52 -9.27 -6.30
CA GLU A 310 -11.78 -9.00 -5.57
C GLU A 310 -11.67 -9.42 -4.11
N ILE A 311 -10.86 -10.46 -3.84
CA ILE A 311 -10.49 -10.92 -2.50
C ILE A 311 -8.96 -10.86 -2.41
N ASP A 312 -8.43 -10.09 -1.47
CA ASP A 312 -6.98 -9.99 -1.28
C ASP A 312 -6.43 -11.25 -0.56
N PRO A 313 -5.60 -12.08 -1.24
CA PRO A 313 -5.07 -13.31 -0.67
C PRO A 313 -4.13 -13.05 0.52
N ALA A 314 -3.33 -11.98 0.47
CA ALA A 314 -2.40 -11.64 1.55
C ALA A 314 -3.16 -11.22 2.81
N LEU A 315 -4.27 -10.49 2.65
CA LEU A 315 -5.15 -10.13 3.75
C LEU A 315 -5.86 -11.35 4.34
N VAL A 316 -6.35 -12.27 3.50
CA VAL A 316 -6.96 -13.53 3.96
C VAL A 316 -5.97 -14.35 4.79
N VAL A 317 -4.72 -14.49 4.33
CA VAL A 317 -3.66 -15.20 5.07
C VAL A 317 -3.37 -14.52 6.40
N ALA A 318 -3.20 -13.20 6.40
CA ALA A 318 -2.86 -12.44 7.60
C ALA A 318 -3.98 -12.42 8.65
N LEU A 319 -5.25 -12.46 8.25
CA LEU A 319 -6.39 -12.52 9.18
C LEU A 319 -6.70 -13.96 9.62
N SER A 320 -6.32 -14.98 8.83
CA SER A 320 -6.48 -16.38 9.20
C SER A 320 -5.54 -16.81 10.34
N SER A 321 -4.37 -16.20 10.45
CA SER A 321 -3.41 -16.47 11.53
C SER A 321 -3.87 -15.95 12.90
N GLN A 322 -4.89 -15.09 12.93
CA GLN A 322 -5.48 -14.57 14.17
C GLN A 322 -6.65 -15.39 14.70
N LYS A 323 -6.92 -16.57 14.13
CA LYS A 323 -7.92 -17.49 14.68
C LYS A 323 -7.51 -17.86 16.10
N SER A 324 -8.36 -17.50 17.05
CA SER A 324 -8.13 -17.84 18.45
C SER A 324 -8.64 -19.26 18.66
N GLU A 325 -7.76 -20.21 19.03
CA GLU A 325 -8.13 -21.62 19.25
C GLU A 325 -9.28 -21.81 20.25
N ASN A 326 -9.52 -20.80 21.09
CA ASN A 326 -10.54 -20.79 22.15
C ASN A 326 -11.93 -20.28 21.72
N ILE A 327 -12.10 -19.76 20.50
CA ILE A 327 -13.38 -19.20 20.02
C ILE A 327 -14.00 -20.13 18.98
N SER A 328 -15.29 -20.43 19.10
CA SER A 328 -15.98 -21.28 18.12
C SER A 328 -16.06 -20.60 16.75
N PRO A 329 -16.03 -21.36 15.64
CA PRO A 329 -16.15 -20.78 14.29
C PRO A 329 -17.42 -19.94 14.09
N GLU A 330 -18.51 -20.30 14.75
CA GLU A 330 -19.77 -19.54 14.71
C GLU A 330 -19.66 -18.20 15.44
N GLU A 331 -18.96 -18.15 16.56
CA GLU A 331 -18.77 -16.91 17.31
C GLU A 331 -17.80 -15.98 16.56
N GLU A 332 -16.75 -16.49 15.92
CA GLU A 332 -15.88 -15.67 15.05
C GLU A 332 -16.66 -15.06 13.87
N TYR A 333 -17.52 -15.85 13.22
CA TYR A 333 -18.39 -15.35 12.15
C TYR A 333 -19.37 -14.29 12.64
N LYS A 334 -19.95 -14.47 13.83
CA LYS A 334 -20.82 -13.50 14.48
C LYS A 334 -20.08 -12.20 14.78
N ILE A 335 -18.87 -12.26 15.32
CA ILE A 335 -18.01 -11.08 15.55
C ILE A 335 -17.77 -10.34 14.23
N ALA A 336 -17.47 -11.05 13.14
CA ALA A 336 -17.28 -10.43 11.82
C ALA A 336 -18.57 -9.73 11.32
N CYS A 337 -19.74 -10.33 11.51
CA CYS A 337 -21.01 -9.69 11.18
C CYS A 337 -21.26 -8.43 12.02
N LEU A 338 -21.03 -8.51 13.33
CA LEU A 338 -21.27 -7.40 14.25
C LEU A 338 -20.26 -6.27 14.06
N LEU A 339 -19.06 -6.54 13.56
CA LEU A 339 -18.12 -5.50 13.14
C LEU A 339 -18.72 -4.62 12.04
N MET A 340 -19.37 -5.23 11.03
CA MET A 340 -20.03 -4.47 9.95
C MET A 340 -21.16 -3.61 10.50
N VAL A 341 -21.98 -4.16 11.42
CA VAL A 341 -23.03 -3.42 12.12
C VAL A 341 -22.44 -2.23 12.88
N PHE A 342 -21.35 -2.45 13.62
CA PHE A 342 -20.71 -1.42 14.43
C PHE A 342 -20.19 -0.28 13.56
N VAL A 343 -19.50 -0.58 12.46
CA VAL A 343 -19.00 0.45 11.53
C VAL A 343 -20.16 1.22 10.91
N ALA A 344 -21.20 0.54 10.41
CA ALA A 344 -22.35 1.16 9.75
C ALA A 344 -23.08 2.18 10.64
N VAL A 345 -23.37 1.81 11.90
CA VAL A 345 -24.08 2.71 12.84
C VAL A 345 -23.19 3.82 13.37
N SER A 346 -21.87 3.69 13.25
CA SER A 346 -20.89 4.69 13.70
C SER A 346 -20.66 5.78 12.67
N MET A 347 -20.85 5.53 11.37
CA MET A 347 -20.60 6.52 10.30
C MET A 347 -21.21 7.91 10.54
N PRO A 348 -22.44 8.07 11.08
CA PRO A 348 -23.02 9.39 11.32
C PRO A 348 -22.21 10.27 12.28
N THR A 349 -21.42 9.71 13.21
CA THR A 349 -20.64 10.54 14.14
C THR A 349 -19.54 11.34 13.43
N LEU A 350 -19.08 10.86 12.27
CA LEU A 350 -18.10 11.55 11.42
C LEU A 350 -18.59 12.92 10.97
N ALA A 351 -19.91 13.14 10.89
CA ALA A 351 -20.49 14.40 10.43
C ALA A 351 -20.22 15.56 11.40
N SER A 352 -19.96 15.26 12.68
CA SER A 352 -19.61 16.26 13.70
C SER A 352 -18.15 16.71 13.64
N ASN A 353 -17.26 15.90 13.04
CA ASN A 353 -15.83 16.17 13.00
C ASN A 353 -15.50 17.16 11.87
N VAL A 354 -14.84 18.26 12.22
CA VAL A 354 -14.43 19.34 11.30
C VAL A 354 -13.53 18.82 10.16
N MET A 355 -12.67 17.84 10.45
CA MET A 355 -11.73 17.28 9.46
C MET A 355 -12.40 16.30 8.48
N SER A 356 -13.67 15.95 8.71
CA SER A 356 -14.49 15.15 7.76
C SER A 356 -15.02 15.99 6.60
N GLN A 357 -14.50 17.19 6.38
CA GLN A 357 -14.83 17.98 5.20
C GLN A 357 -14.24 17.30 3.96
N TYR A 358 -15.08 17.09 2.95
CA TYR A 358 -14.62 16.67 1.63
C TYR A 358 -13.99 17.87 0.91
N SER A 359 -12.81 17.66 0.35
CA SER A 359 -12.07 18.63 -0.43
C SER A 359 -11.89 18.13 -1.86
N PRO A 360 -12.37 18.88 -2.88
CA PRO A 360 -12.14 18.53 -4.27
C PRO A 360 -10.66 18.44 -4.67
N ALA A 361 -9.77 19.19 -4.01
CA ALA A 361 -8.33 19.10 -4.26
C ALA A 361 -7.74 17.74 -3.84
N ILE A 362 -8.36 17.10 -2.84
CA ILE A 362 -7.99 15.76 -2.36
C ILE A 362 -8.73 14.70 -3.19
N GLU A 363 -9.90 15.03 -3.74
CA GLU A 363 -10.97 14.09 -4.11
C GLU A 363 -11.35 13.16 -2.95
N GLY A 364 -11.22 13.67 -1.72
CA GLY A 364 -11.42 12.92 -0.49
C GLY A 364 -11.54 13.85 0.72
N HIS A 365 -11.42 13.28 1.91
CA HIS A 365 -11.54 14.00 3.18
C HIS A 365 -10.19 14.19 3.87
N CYS A 366 -10.03 15.31 4.58
CA CYS A 366 -8.77 15.68 5.25
C CYS A 366 -8.33 14.68 6.33
N ASN A 367 -9.26 13.97 6.97
CA ASN A 367 -8.98 12.94 7.98
C ASN A 367 -8.95 11.51 7.43
N ASN A 368 -8.80 11.33 6.11
CA ASN A 368 -8.70 10.02 5.44
C ASN A 368 -9.94 9.11 5.55
N ILE A 369 -11.12 9.62 5.94
CA ILE A 369 -12.31 8.75 6.05
C ILE A 369 -12.80 8.20 4.70
N HIS A 370 -12.44 8.82 3.57
CA HIS A 370 -12.64 8.23 2.24
C HIS A 370 -11.99 6.84 2.10
N CYS A 371 -10.89 6.58 2.81
CA CYS A 371 -10.24 5.28 2.84
C CYS A 371 -11.08 4.19 3.53
N LEU A 372 -12.13 4.56 4.28
CA LEU A 372 -13.08 3.60 4.84
C LEU A 372 -13.78 2.77 3.76
N ALA A 373 -13.97 3.32 2.56
CA ALA A 373 -14.53 2.59 1.43
C ALA A 373 -13.73 1.32 1.13
N LYS A 374 -12.41 1.48 1.00
CA LYS A 374 -11.48 0.38 0.77
C LYS A 374 -11.40 -0.56 1.96
N ALA A 375 -11.40 -0.03 3.18
CA ALA A 375 -11.37 -0.82 4.41
C ALA A 375 -12.59 -1.74 4.56
N VAL A 376 -13.80 -1.19 4.44
CA VAL A 376 -15.05 -1.95 4.59
C VAL A 376 -15.13 -3.06 3.55
N ASN A 377 -14.83 -2.75 2.28
CA ASN A 377 -14.91 -3.72 1.20
C ASN A 377 -13.90 -4.88 1.39
N GLN A 378 -12.62 -4.56 1.57
CA GLN A 378 -11.55 -5.58 1.67
C GLN A 378 -11.64 -6.40 2.97
N ILE A 379 -11.99 -5.77 4.10
CA ILE A 379 -12.17 -6.50 5.37
C ILE A 379 -13.39 -7.42 5.31
N ALA A 380 -14.51 -6.98 4.71
CA ALA A 380 -15.66 -7.85 4.50
C ALA A 380 -15.30 -9.02 3.58
N ALA A 381 -14.67 -8.75 2.44
CA ALA A 381 -14.25 -9.77 1.49
C ALA A 381 -13.33 -10.81 2.14
N ALA A 382 -12.34 -10.38 2.91
CA ALA A 382 -11.41 -11.29 3.58
C ALA A 382 -12.08 -12.08 4.72
N LEU A 383 -12.76 -11.41 5.65
CA LEU A 383 -13.38 -12.09 6.80
C LEU A 383 -14.47 -13.07 6.35
N PHE A 384 -15.36 -12.69 5.44
CA PHE A 384 -16.43 -13.60 5.03
C PHE A 384 -15.95 -14.72 4.11
N THR A 385 -14.82 -14.55 3.40
CA THR A 385 -14.12 -15.67 2.74
C THR A 385 -13.58 -16.67 3.76
N ILE A 386 -12.91 -16.20 4.82
CA ILE A 386 -12.32 -17.06 5.87
C ILE A 386 -13.40 -17.91 6.58
N HIS A 387 -14.56 -17.31 6.84
CA HIS A 387 -15.67 -17.96 7.54
C HIS A 387 -16.68 -18.63 6.58
N LYS A 388 -16.40 -18.66 5.27
CA LYS A 388 -17.28 -19.25 4.24
C LYS A 388 -18.70 -18.67 4.23
N GLY A 389 -18.82 -17.37 4.53
CA GLY A 389 -20.06 -16.61 4.45
C GLY A 389 -20.24 -15.94 3.08
N SER A 390 -21.43 -15.36 2.87
CA SER A 390 -21.73 -14.57 1.67
C SER A 390 -21.23 -13.14 1.85
N ILE A 391 -20.22 -12.74 1.07
CA ILE A 391 -19.67 -11.36 1.09
C ILE A 391 -20.75 -10.36 0.66
N GLU A 392 -21.44 -10.67 -0.44
CA GLU A 392 -22.47 -9.82 -1.04
C GLU A 392 -23.61 -9.55 -0.05
N ASP A 393 -24.16 -10.56 0.61
CA ASP A 393 -25.27 -10.36 1.55
C ASP A 393 -24.87 -9.51 2.77
N ARG A 394 -23.62 -9.67 3.24
CA ARG A 394 -23.11 -8.91 4.38
C ARG A 394 -22.83 -7.45 4.02
N LEU A 395 -22.33 -7.18 2.81
CA LEU A 395 -22.17 -5.81 2.32
C LEU A 395 -23.51 -5.14 2.00
N LYS A 396 -24.50 -5.88 1.48
CA LYS A 396 -25.88 -5.39 1.32
C LYS A 396 -26.50 -4.99 2.65
N GLU A 397 -26.35 -5.84 3.67
CA GLU A 397 -26.80 -5.56 5.04
C GLU A 397 -26.10 -4.32 5.62
N PHE A 398 -24.78 -4.22 5.46
CA PHE A 398 -24.00 -3.05 5.85
C PHE A 398 -24.53 -1.78 5.17
N LEU A 399 -24.73 -1.81 3.85
CA LEU A 399 -25.16 -0.64 3.08
C LEU A 399 -26.55 -0.17 3.50
N ALA A 400 -27.50 -1.09 3.71
CA ALA A 400 -28.84 -0.76 4.17
C ALA A 400 -28.81 -0.08 5.57
N LEU A 401 -27.99 -0.60 6.48
CA LEU A 401 -27.87 -0.07 7.83
C LEU A 401 -27.13 1.29 7.86
N ALA A 402 -26.07 1.44 7.06
CA ALA A 402 -25.33 2.69 6.93
C ALA A 402 -26.21 3.79 6.31
N SER A 403 -26.94 3.47 5.24
CA SER A 403 -27.89 4.37 4.57
C SER A 403 -29.00 4.80 5.52
N SER A 404 -29.63 3.86 6.23
CA SER A 404 -30.64 4.16 7.26
C SER A 404 -30.10 5.08 8.36
N SER A 405 -28.87 4.85 8.82
CA SER A 405 -28.24 5.66 9.87
C SER A 405 -27.90 7.09 9.39
N LEU A 406 -27.45 7.24 8.14
CA LEU A 406 -27.13 8.54 7.55
C LEU A 406 -28.38 9.35 7.14
N LEU A 407 -29.46 8.69 6.74
CA LEU A 407 -30.73 9.38 6.46
C LEU A 407 -31.36 9.99 7.73
N LYS A 408 -31.17 9.36 8.90
CA LYS A 408 -31.68 9.88 10.19
C LYS A 408 -31.09 11.25 10.53
N ILE A 409 -29.78 11.43 10.35
CA ILE A 409 -29.14 12.75 10.56
C ILE A 409 -29.52 13.78 9.49
N GLY A 410 -30.18 13.37 8.39
CA GLY A 410 -30.73 14.26 7.37
C GLY A 410 -31.88 15.13 7.88
N GLN A 411 -32.61 14.66 8.90
CA GLN A 411 -33.72 15.36 9.54
C GLN A 411 -33.28 16.19 10.75
N GLU A 412 -32.04 15.97 11.24
CA GLU A 412 -31.48 16.75 12.33
C GLU A 412 -31.14 18.18 11.88
N THR A 413 -31.38 19.13 12.79
CA THR A 413 -31.13 20.57 12.59
C THR A 413 -29.99 21.10 13.46
N ASP A 414 -29.41 20.26 14.32
CA ASP A 414 -28.29 20.66 15.15
C ASP A 414 -27.03 20.87 14.30
N LYS A 415 -26.58 22.12 14.24
CA LYS A 415 -25.44 22.54 13.42
C LYS A 415 -24.13 21.86 13.81
N MET A 416 -24.01 21.38 15.05
CA MET A 416 -22.81 20.68 15.51
C MET A 416 -22.77 19.24 15.02
N THR A 417 -23.88 18.50 15.10
CA THR A 417 -23.93 17.10 14.63
C THR A 417 -24.00 16.99 13.12
N THR A 418 -24.60 17.97 12.43
CA THR A 418 -24.77 17.95 10.98
C THR A 418 -23.75 18.78 10.20
N ARG A 419 -22.65 19.21 10.83
CA ARG A 419 -21.67 20.16 10.24
C ARG A 419 -21.17 19.71 8.87
N ASN A 420 -20.65 18.48 8.79
CA ASN A 420 -20.08 17.89 7.58
C ASN A 420 -20.94 16.73 7.05
N ARG A 421 -22.25 16.78 7.31
CA ARG A 421 -23.20 15.72 6.91
C ARG A 421 -23.12 15.38 5.43
N GLU A 422 -23.11 16.39 4.57
CA GLU A 422 -23.03 16.21 3.12
C GLU A 422 -21.72 15.53 2.70
N SER A 423 -20.59 15.88 3.32
CA SER A 423 -19.30 15.24 3.05
C SER A 423 -19.30 13.76 3.45
N VAL A 424 -19.98 13.40 4.54
CA VAL A 424 -20.10 12.01 5.01
C VAL A 424 -21.04 11.19 4.12
N TYR A 425 -22.06 11.79 3.52
CA TYR A 425 -22.92 11.10 2.55
C TYR A 425 -22.14 10.56 1.35
N LEU A 426 -21.11 11.29 0.91
CA LEU A 426 -20.24 10.87 -0.19
C LEU A 426 -19.51 9.55 0.09
N LEU A 427 -19.37 9.14 1.36
CA LEU A 427 -18.78 7.84 1.69
C LEU A 427 -19.61 6.68 1.15
N LEU A 428 -20.94 6.80 1.09
CA LEU A 428 -21.79 5.74 0.52
C LEU A 428 -21.51 5.55 -0.97
N ASP A 429 -21.34 6.66 -1.71
CA ASP A 429 -20.95 6.61 -3.12
C ASP A 429 -19.58 5.96 -3.28
N MET A 430 -18.59 6.37 -2.48
CA MET A 430 -17.24 5.80 -2.51
C MET A 430 -17.22 4.31 -2.15
N ILE A 431 -17.99 3.87 -1.15
CA ILE A 431 -18.10 2.45 -0.75
C ILE A 431 -18.66 1.61 -1.89
N VAL A 432 -19.68 2.11 -2.60
CA VAL A 432 -20.30 1.40 -3.73
C VAL A 432 -19.39 1.39 -4.95
N GLN A 433 -18.69 2.49 -5.25
CA GLN A 433 -17.71 2.56 -6.34
C GLN A 433 -16.50 1.64 -6.11
N GLU A 434 -16.04 1.52 -4.87
CA GLU A 434 -14.87 0.70 -4.51
C GLU A 434 -15.22 -0.80 -4.41
N SER A 435 -16.50 -1.15 -4.23
CA SER A 435 -16.92 -2.54 -4.00
C SER A 435 -17.44 -3.22 -5.27
N PRO A 436 -16.85 -4.34 -5.71
CA PRO A 436 -17.38 -5.12 -6.83
C PRO A 436 -18.66 -5.90 -6.46
N PHE A 437 -19.06 -5.90 -5.18
CA PHE A 437 -20.21 -6.64 -4.66
C PHE A 437 -21.45 -5.77 -4.47
N LEU A 438 -21.31 -4.44 -4.62
CA LEU A 438 -22.40 -3.48 -4.48
C LEU A 438 -22.64 -2.78 -5.81
N THR A 439 -23.90 -2.43 -6.08
CA THR A 439 -24.29 -1.75 -7.32
C THR A 439 -24.98 -0.43 -7.03
N MET A 440 -24.94 0.49 -8.00
CA MET A 440 -25.63 1.77 -7.89
C MET A 440 -27.14 1.62 -7.83
N ASP A 441 -27.72 0.60 -8.47
CA ASP A 441 -29.16 0.31 -8.37
C ASP A 441 -29.56 -0.05 -6.93
N LEU A 442 -28.71 -0.80 -6.23
CA LEU A 442 -28.93 -1.12 -4.82
C LEU A 442 -28.80 0.13 -3.94
N LEU A 443 -27.80 0.97 -4.21
CA LEU A 443 -27.64 2.24 -3.49
C LEU A 443 -28.88 3.11 -3.66
N GLU A 444 -29.38 3.31 -4.87
CA GLU A 444 -30.57 4.13 -5.15
C GLU A 444 -31.80 3.62 -4.39
N SER A 445 -31.93 2.30 -4.21
CA SER A 445 -33.05 1.70 -3.47
C SER A 445 -33.08 2.05 -1.97
N CYS A 446 -31.93 2.38 -1.37
CA CYS A 446 -31.79 2.64 0.06
C CYS A 446 -31.28 4.05 0.41
N PHE A 447 -30.69 4.76 -0.54
CA PHE A 447 -30.19 6.12 -0.42
C PHE A 447 -30.31 6.86 -1.77
N PRO A 448 -31.28 7.78 -1.93
CA PRO A 448 -31.53 8.45 -3.22
C PRO A 448 -30.32 9.27 -3.70
N TYR A 449 -29.89 9.05 -4.94
CA TYR A 449 -28.72 9.71 -5.54
C TYR A 449 -28.84 11.24 -5.61
N VAL A 450 -30.07 11.78 -5.58
CA VAL A 450 -30.30 13.22 -5.50
C VAL A 450 -29.65 13.86 -4.26
N LEU A 451 -29.55 13.13 -3.15
CA LEU A 451 -28.85 13.59 -1.94
C LEU A 451 -27.34 13.66 -2.18
N LEU A 452 -26.77 12.65 -2.82
CA LEU A 452 -25.35 12.59 -3.17
C LEU A 452 -24.99 13.69 -4.17
N ARG A 453 -25.80 13.87 -5.22
CA ARG A 453 -25.61 14.94 -6.20
C ARG A 453 -25.60 16.33 -5.55
N ASN A 454 -26.52 16.59 -4.64
CA ASN A 454 -26.56 17.86 -3.91
C ASN A 454 -25.36 18.02 -2.98
N ALA A 455 -24.93 16.93 -2.31
CA ALA A 455 -23.74 16.92 -1.49
C ALA A 455 -22.47 17.22 -2.31
N TYR A 456 -22.29 16.58 -3.47
CA TYR A 456 -21.20 16.92 -4.41
C TYR A 456 -21.24 18.39 -4.82
N HIS A 457 -22.41 18.90 -5.21
CA HIS A 457 -22.54 20.30 -5.58
C HIS A 457 -22.15 21.25 -4.43
N ALA A 458 -22.53 20.94 -3.19
CA ALA A 458 -22.20 21.76 -2.03
C ALA A 458 -20.70 21.80 -1.75
N VAL A 459 -20.02 20.65 -1.71
CA VAL A 459 -18.58 20.57 -1.40
C VAL A 459 -17.71 21.16 -2.52
N TYR A 460 -18.11 20.98 -3.78
CA TYR A 460 -17.42 21.60 -4.92
C TYR A 460 -17.61 23.12 -4.94
N LYS A 461 -18.82 23.62 -4.67
CA LYS A 461 -19.09 25.06 -4.60
C LYS A 461 -18.34 25.74 -3.45
N GLN A 462 -18.30 25.11 -2.28
CA GLN A 462 -17.58 25.63 -1.11
C GLN A 462 -16.08 25.80 -1.40
N SER A 463 -15.46 24.87 -2.14
CA SER A 463 -14.04 24.95 -2.51
C SER A 463 -13.72 26.15 -3.42
N ILE A 464 -14.64 26.51 -4.33
CA ILE A 464 -14.49 27.65 -5.22
C ILE A 464 -14.58 28.96 -4.43
N SER A 465 -15.43 29.01 -3.40
CA SER A 465 -15.52 30.19 -2.52
C SER A 465 -14.37 30.33 -1.52
N SER A 466 -13.63 29.26 -1.23
CA SER A 466 -12.44 29.33 -0.34
C SER A 466 -11.13 29.58 -1.09
N SER A 467 -11.12 29.45 -2.42
CA SER A 467 -9.97 29.71 -3.29
C SER A 467 -10.01 31.09 -3.96
N ALA A 468 -11.12 31.82 -3.81
CA ALA A 468 -11.27 33.25 -4.12
C ALA A 468 -11.16 34.07 -2.84
#